data_AF-A0A319C8J4-F1
#
_entry.id   AF-A0A319C8J4-F1
#
_cell.length_a   1.000
_cell.length_b   1.000
_cell.length_c   1.000
_cell.angle_alpha   90.00
_cell.angle_beta   90.00
_cell.angle_gamma   90.00
#
_symmetry.space_group_name_H-M   'P 1'
#
loop_
_entity.id
_entity.type
_entity.pdbx_description
1 polymer ?
#
loop_
_entity_poly.entity_id
_entity_poly.type
_entity_poly.pdbx_seq_one_letter_code
_entity_poly.pdbx_strand_id
1 'polypeptide(L)'
;MHRSCILALISAIGAAASSLAADSAPPEPVQNANHIFNAIHSSMRQWGSALNHNGMSFFLAEMSEGTKLYHGDGHPEHITGVRWLAFDPEHAFAFARSGPKRSETPPKLSSDSQQVMGGDQNGSAGEDNGGWLHTYTTAKNLRLIYIDGMSAGKSKIGTLDLQDRVLFEDEINGGVLQENARAEAVCRIAREEWNDRVDGVIRLASGFEVILCNSEQNLEPVHVARVRSSNPRAGGNEKKGGKPTEVLQVMRARYNGIGGERVVLNYDHFVTAYNYSLNLFPDDSTAPRLNHLPFAELEPIRESLTSLVMAPDVRHRQVNWQAITDMIVQKYSHPLRELASRHHYHHGLFSLNAEAARIWNTFVDQDNRDIGEEMERCATQFIPTDAANDSLAYRAVYTVSSRICASFVEVLETKEYDAAVDTLRSTMDYLSWTVWKECRGCHDDEFCQIPIWPQGSWDDFEHPRCQKFESAYQGPNDFWGPVWR
;
A
#
# COMPACT_ATOMS: atom_id res chain seq x y z
N MET A 1 10.98 -59.86 68.54
CA MET A 1 9.65 -60.21 67.98
C MET A 1 8.83 -58.92 67.87
N HIS A 2 8.06 -58.78 66.77
CA HIS A 2 7.12 -57.69 66.44
C HIS A 2 7.78 -56.38 65.95
N ARG A 3 7.23 -55.62 64.99
CA ARG A 3 6.31 -55.82 63.84
C ARG A 3 6.30 -54.44 63.12
N SER A 4 5.93 -54.45 61.85
CA SER A 4 5.95 -53.37 60.85
C SER A 4 5.27 -52.03 61.16
N CYS A 5 5.75 -51.01 60.43
CA CYS A 5 5.07 -49.90 59.72
C CYS A 5 4.09 -48.97 60.46
N ILE A 6 4.25 -47.65 60.25
CA ILE A 6 3.36 -46.81 59.41
C ILE A 6 4.01 -45.44 59.14
N LEU A 7 3.84 -44.98 57.91
CA LEU A 7 4.26 -43.72 57.30
C LEU A 7 3.70 -42.47 58.00
N ALA A 8 4.48 -41.38 57.96
CA ALA A 8 3.95 -40.01 57.95
C ALA A 8 4.58 -39.24 56.77
N LEU A 9 3.81 -39.11 55.69
CA LEU A 9 4.05 -38.17 54.58
C LEU A 9 3.58 -36.78 55.03
N ILE A 10 4.49 -35.82 55.11
CA ILE A 10 4.15 -34.40 55.20
C ILE A 10 4.22 -33.84 53.78
N SER A 11 3.05 -33.70 53.15
CA SER A 11 2.89 -33.03 51.87
C SER A 11 2.98 -31.52 52.08
N ALA A 12 4.02 -30.89 51.56
CA ALA A 12 4.08 -29.44 51.43
C ALA A 12 3.03 -29.01 50.40
N ILE A 13 2.04 -28.23 50.82
CA ILE A 13 1.08 -27.57 49.94
C ILE A 13 1.84 -26.43 49.25
N GLY A 14 2.33 -26.69 48.04
CA GLY A 14 2.72 -25.65 47.11
C GLY A 14 1.46 -24.95 46.63
N ALA A 15 1.31 -23.67 46.94
CA ALA A 15 0.33 -22.82 46.29
C ALA A 15 0.72 -22.69 44.81
N ALA A 16 0.08 -23.49 43.95
CA ALA A 16 0.08 -23.22 42.52
C ALA A 16 -0.69 -21.92 42.31
N ALA A 17 0.02 -20.85 42.00
CA ALA A 17 -0.58 -19.65 41.46
C ALA A 17 -1.14 -20.02 40.08
N SER A 18 -2.45 -20.22 40.02
CA SER A 18 -3.20 -20.28 38.77
C SER A 18 -3.16 -18.89 38.14
N SER A 19 -2.22 -18.64 37.23
CA SER A 19 -2.31 -17.53 36.28
C SER A 19 -3.30 -17.93 35.19
N LEU A 20 -4.58 -17.70 35.43
CA LEU A 20 -5.63 -17.85 34.43
C LEU A 20 -6.28 -16.48 34.21
N ALA A 21 -6.24 -16.07 32.93
CA ALA A 21 -6.87 -14.91 32.33
C ALA A 21 -6.57 -13.56 33.01
N ALA A 22 -5.57 -12.85 32.48
CA ALA A 22 -5.64 -11.40 32.52
C ALA A 22 -6.88 -11.02 31.70
N ASP A 23 -7.93 -10.59 32.40
CA ASP A 23 -9.06 -9.85 31.85
C ASP A 23 -8.50 -8.51 31.35
N SER A 24 -7.81 -8.55 30.21
CA SER A 24 -7.21 -7.36 29.62
C SER A 24 -8.33 -6.57 29.01
N ALA A 25 -8.61 -5.40 29.58
CA ALA A 25 -9.54 -4.43 29.00
C ALA A 25 -9.28 -4.28 27.49
N PRO A 26 -10.33 -4.10 26.68
CA PRO A 26 -10.16 -3.95 25.24
C PRO A 26 -9.18 -2.81 24.94
N PRO A 27 -8.37 -2.93 23.87
CA PRO A 27 -7.43 -1.89 23.50
C PRO A 27 -8.16 -0.56 23.25
N GLU A 28 -7.48 0.55 23.58
CA GLU A 28 -7.98 1.90 23.30
C GLU A 28 -8.35 2.04 21.81
N PRO A 29 -9.58 2.49 21.47
CA PRO A 29 -10.00 2.69 20.08
C PRO A 29 -9.04 3.61 19.32
N VAL A 30 -8.90 3.35 18.02
CA VAL A 30 -8.03 4.14 17.14
C VAL A 30 -8.89 5.00 16.21
N GLN A 31 -8.59 6.30 16.17
CA GLN A 31 -9.20 7.19 15.20
C GLN A 31 -8.79 6.76 13.78
N ASN A 32 -9.73 6.78 12.84
CA ASN A 32 -9.49 6.37 11.44
C ASN A 32 -8.98 4.91 11.30
N ALA A 33 -9.32 4.01 12.23
CA ALA A 33 -8.85 2.62 12.23
C ALA A 33 -9.08 1.88 10.88
N ASN A 34 -10.21 2.15 10.21
CA ASN A 34 -10.51 1.64 8.87
C ASN A 34 -9.46 2.08 7.83
N HIS A 35 -9.03 3.34 7.86
CA HIS A 35 -8.03 3.85 6.92
C HIS A 35 -6.63 3.29 7.21
N ILE A 36 -6.28 3.12 8.50
CA ILE A 36 -5.02 2.48 8.90
C ILE A 36 -4.99 1.01 8.48
N PHE A 37 -6.08 0.29 8.70
CA PHE A 37 -6.28 -1.07 8.21
C PHE A 37 -6.10 -1.14 6.68
N ASN A 38 -6.72 -0.20 5.95
CA ASN A 38 -6.63 -0.15 4.50
C ASN A 38 -5.22 0.21 4.00
N ALA A 39 -4.47 1.05 4.71
CA ALA A 39 -3.07 1.36 4.40
C ALA A 39 -2.19 0.10 4.53
N ILE A 40 -2.35 -0.67 5.60
CA ILE A 40 -1.66 -1.95 5.79
C ILE A 40 -2.03 -2.93 4.66
N HIS A 41 -3.33 -3.15 4.42
CA HIS A 41 -3.82 -4.06 3.39
C HIS A 41 -3.39 -3.65 1.97
N SER A 42 -3.31 -2.35 1.68
CA SER A 42 -2.99 -1.84 0.34
C SER A 42 -1.50 -1.64 0.09
N SER A 43 -0.67 -1.64 1.14
CA SER A 43 0.77 -1.36 1.01
C SER A 43 1.46 -2.33 0.03
N MET A 44 2.31 -1.78 -0.85
CA MET A 44 3.00 -2.53 -1.91
C MET A 44 2.09 -3.22 -2.94
N ARG A 45 0.81 -2.82 -3.05
CA ARG A 45 -0.18 -3.37 -4.01
C ARG A 45 -0.73 -2.28 -4.92
N GLN A 46 -0.60 -2.45 -6.24
CA GLN A 46 -1.02 -1.44 -7.21
C GLN A 46 -2.51 -1.10 -7.10
N TRP A 47 -3.39 -2.08 -6.87
CA TRP A 47 -4.83 -1.88 -6.83
C TRP A 47 -5.25 -1.00 -5.64
N GLY A 48 -4.89 -1.43 -4.44
CA GLY A 48 -5.22 -0.72 -3.20
C GLY A 48 -4.61 0.67 -3.16
N SER A 49 -3.34 0.82 -3.55
CA SER A 49 -2.67 2.11 -3.58
C SER A 49 -3.25 3.07 -4.64
N ALA A 50 -3.72 2.57 -5.79
CA ALA A 50 -4.35 3.40 -6.81
C ALA A 50 -5.75 3.90 -6.40
N LEU A 51 -6.52 3.10 -5.65
CA LEU A 51 -7.81 3.54 -5.13
C LEU A 51 -7.65 4.46 -3.91
N ASN A 52 -6.72 4.13 -3.00
CA ASN A 52 -6.30 4.98 -1.88
C ASN A 52 -5.14 5.92 -2.29
N HIS A 53 -5.31 6.62 -3.41
CA HIS A 53 -4.25 7.30 -4.16
C HIS A 53 -3.47 8.38 -3.40
N ASN A 54 -4.06 9.06 -2.41
CA ASN A 54 -3.33 10.12 -1.71
C ASN A 54 -2.26 9.58 -0.77
N GLY A 55 -2.47 8.40 -0.16
CA GLY A 55 -1.56 7.85 0.84
C GLY A 55 -1.40 8.75 2.07
N MET A 56 -1.24 8.18 3.26
CA MET A 56 -1.01 8.95 4.49
C MET A 56 -0.01 8.26 5.42
N SER A 57 0.77 7.30 4.93
CA SER A 57 1.62 6.44 5.75
C SER A 57 3.04 6.28 5.20
N PHE A 58 4.00 6.33 6.11
CA PHE A 58 5.40 5.97 5.90
C PHE A 58 5.68 4.64 6.58
N PHE A 59 6.21 3.68 5.83
CA PHE A 59 6.66 2.39 6.36
C PHE A 59 8.18 2.28 6.23
N LEU A 60 8.85 1.68 7.23
CA LEU A 60 10.20 1.16 7.00
C LEU A 60 10.08 -0.12 6.16
N ALA A 61 10.86 -0.16 5.08
CA ALA A 61 10.88 -1.24 4.12
C ALA A 61 12.28 -1.86 4.09
N GLU A 62 12.35 -3.18 4.17
CA GLU A 62 13.56 -3.95 3.95
C GLU A 62 13.48 -4.62 2.58
N MET A 63 14.49 -4.39 1.74
CA MET A 63 14.68 -5.10 0.48
C MET A 63 15.89 -6.01 0.62
N SER A 64 15.67 -7.31 0.48
CA SER A 64 16.72 -8.32 0.66
C SER A 64 17.85 -8.15 -0.35
N GLU A 65 19.08 -8.47 0.05
CA GLU A 65 20.22 -8.69 -0.84
C GLU A 65 19.86 -9.71 -1.95
N GLY A 66 20.37 -9.51 -3.16
CA GLY A 66 20.06 -10.38 -4.30
C GLY A 66 18.76 -10.02 -5.05
N THR A 67 18.05 -8.97 -4.63
CA THR A 67 16.82 -8.53 -5.30
C THR A 67 17.13 -7.83 -6.62
N LYS A 68 16.52 -8.29 -7.72
CA LYS A 68 16.71 -7.69 -9.05
C LYS A 68 15.94 -6.39 -9.21
N LEU A 69 16.62 -5.40 -9.77
CA LEU A 69 16.08 -4.09 -10.12
C LEU A 69 16.52 -3.69 -11.53
N TYR A 70 15.71 -2.86 -12.18
CA TYR A 70 15.90 -2.49 -13.60
C TYR A 70 15.94 -0.98 -13.78
N HIS A 71 16.78 -0.52 -14.70
CA HIS A 71 16.91 0.90 -15.04
C HIS A 71 17.02 1.08 -16.55
N GLY A 72 16.24 2.00 -17.12
CA GLY A 72 16.35 2.39 -18.52
C GLY A 72 17.12 3.70 -18.65
N ASP A 73 18.16 3.72 -19.50
CA ASP A 73 18.97 4.90 -19.80
C ASP A 73 19.18 5.02 -21.33
N GLY A 74 19.73 6.15 -21.76
CA GLY A 74 20.25 6.34 -23.11
C GLY A 74 21.69 5.90 -23.30
N HIS A 75 22.39 5.48 -22.24
CA HIS A 75 23.82 5.16 -22.29
C HIS A 75 24.17 3.85 -21.57
N PRO A 76 25.27 3.17 -21.96
CA PRO A 76 25.66 1.89 -21.38
C PRO A 76 26.37 1.99 -20.03
N GLU A 77 26.83 3.17 -19.61
CA GLU A 77 27.61 3.32 -18.39
C GLU A 77 26.79 2.97 -17.15
N HIS A 78 27.45 2.40 -16.14
CA HIS A 78 26.78 2.06 -14.88
C HIS A 78 26.28 3.32 -14.16
N ILE A 79 25.15 3.15 -13.49
CA ILE A 79 24.51 4.25 -12.77
C ILE A 79 25.28 4.56 -11.48
N THR A 80 25.34 5.85 -11.13
CA THR A 80 26.03 6.35 -9.92
C THR A 80 25.19 7.42 -9.23
N GLY A 81 25.34 7.54 -7.91
CA GLY A 81 24.62 8.49 -7.07
C GLY A 81 23.12 8.22 -7.01
N VAL A 82 22.32 9.30 -7.00
CA VAL A 82 20.86 9.24 -6.88
C VAL A 82 20.20 8.76 -8.18
N ARG A 83 19.51 7.62 -8.14
CA ARG A 83 18.93 6.99 -9.35
C ARG A 83 17.60 6.29 -9.09
N TRP A 84 16.77 6.23 -10.12
CA TRP A 84 15.49 5.53 -10.17
C TRP A 84 15.67 4.12 -10.71
N LEU A 85 15.05 3.15 -10.05
CA LEU A 85 14.95 1.78 -10.51
C LEU A 85 13.50 1.31 -10.46
N ALA A 86 13.17 0.34 -11.30
CA ALA A 86 11.89 -0.34 -11.32
C ALA A 86 12.03 -1.79 -10.86
N PHE A 87 10.95 -2.34 -10.32
CA PHE A 87 10.84 -3.76 -9.98
C PHE A 87 10.66 -4.67 -11.20
N ASP A 88 10.23 -4.12 -12.32
CA ASP A 88 9.87 -4.87 -13.52
C ASP A 88 10.59 -4.30 -14.75
N PRO A 89 11.18 -5.15 -15.61
CA PRO A 89 11.97 -4.71 -16.75
C PRO A 89 11.12 -3.96 -17.79
N GLU A 90 9.86 -4.33 -17.99
CA GLU A 90 8.95 -3.68 -18.94
C GLU A 90 8.69 -2.22 -18.55
N HIS A 91 8.62 -1.94 -17.25
CA HIS A 91 8.47 -0.58 -16.75
C HIS A 91 9.75 0.24 -17.00
N ALA A 92 10.92 -0.31 -16.67
CA ALA A 92 12.21 0.35 -16.93
C ALA A 92 12.47 0.54 -18.43
N PHE A 93 12.04 -0.42 -19.26
CA PHE A 93 12.21 -0.40 -20.71
C PHE A 93 11.56 0.82 -21.36
N ALA A 94 10.45 1.32 -20.82
CA ALA A 94 9.81 2.54 -21.31
C ALA A 94 10.69 3.80 -21.21
N PHE A 95 11.73 3.75 -20.38
CA PHE A 95 12.73 4.81 -20.18
C PHE A 95 14.06 4.54 -20.89
N ALA A 96 14.26 3.36 -21.50
CA ALA A 96 15.45 3.04 -22.27
C ALA A 96 15.40 3.70 -23.66
N ARG A 97 15.76 4.98 -23.75
CA ARG A 97 15.68 5.79 -24.99
C ARG A 97 17.02 6.42 -25.34
N SER A 98 17.35 6.53 -26.63
CA SER A 98 18.59 7.18 -27.08
C SER A 98 18.68 8.62 -26.56
N GLY A 99 19.73 8.94 -25.79
CA GLY A 99 20.02 10.31 -25.36
C GLY A 99 20.80 11.11 -26.43
N PRO A 100 20.77 12.45 -26.40
CA PRO A 100 21.72 13.26 -27.15
C PRO A 100 23.17 13.02 -26.63
N LYS A 101 24.15 12.93 -27.54
CA LYS A 101 25.58 12.76 -27.19
C LYS A 101 26.02 13.88 -26.21
N ARG A 102 26.63 13.51 -25.07
CA ARG A 102 27.24 14.48 -24.13
C ARG A 102 28.25 15.38 -24.85
N SER A 103 28.14 16.71 -24.68
CA SER A 103 29.28 17.62 -24.92
C SER A 103 30.26 17.50 -23.74
N GLU A 104 31.56 17.65 -24.00
CA GLU A 104 32.70 17.43 -23.08
C GLU A 104 32.80 18.42 -21.88
N THR A 105 31.70 19.00 -21.41
CA THR A 105 31.68 19.94 -20.27
C THR A 105 31.16 19.27 -18.98
N PRO A 106 31.63 19.70 -17.79
CA PRO A 106 31.24 19.10 -16.51
C PRO A 106 29.71 19.14 -16.29
N PRO A 107 29.13 18.15 -15.59
CA PRO A 107 27.72 17.82 -15.72
C PRO A 107 26.81 18.91 -15.13
N LYS A 108 26.00 19.53 -16.00
CA LYS A 108 24.66 19.98 -15.59
C LYS A 108 23.73 18.80 -15.78
N LEU A 109 23.16 18.31 -14.69
CA LEU A 109 22.16 17.24 -14.68
C LEU A 109 20.99 17.68 -15.58
N SER A 110 20.81 17.04 -16.73
CA SER A 110 19.71 17.34 -17.64
C SER A 110 18.40 16.78 -17.09
N SER A 111 17.33 17.53 -17.31
CA SER A 111 15.93 17.37 -16.86
C SER A 111 15.21 16.06 -17.30
N ASP A 112 15.91 15.05 -17.81
CA ASP A 112 15.29 13.98 -18.61
C ASP A 112 14.98 12.69 -17.85
N SER A 113 15.19 12.62 -16.53
CA SER A 113 15.11 11.39 -15.73
C SER A 113 13.69 10.88 -15.44
N GLN A 114 12.62 11.64 -15.72
CA GLN A 114 11.25 11.12 -15.65
C GLN A 114 10.33 11.81 -16.65
N GLN A 115 10.38 11.37 -17.92
CA GLN A 115 9.36 11.76 -18.89
C GLN A 115 8.04 11.05 -18.56
N VAL A 116 6.95 11.82 -18.45
CA VAL A 116 5.60 11.27 -18.38
C VAL A 116 5.39 10.34 -19.59
N MET A 117 4.84 9.15 -19.35
CA MET A 117 4.34 8.25 -20.39
C MET A 117 3.22 8.99 -21.17
N GLY A 118 3.60 9.75 -22.19
CA GLY A 118 2.66 10.58 -22.98
C GLY A 118 3.18 11.91 -23.54
N GLY A 119 4.46 12.29 -23.38
CA GLY A 119 5.00 13.52 -23.96
C GLY A 119 5.16 13.45 -25.50
N ASP A 120 4.51 14.38 -26.23
CA ASP A 120 4.68 14.58 -27.67
C ASP A 120 6.15 14.83 -28.05
N GLN A 121 6.69 14.04 -29.00
CA GLN A 121 8.03 14.26 -29.55
C GLN A 121 7.99 14.66 -31.02
N ASN A 122 8.27 15.94 -31.29
CA ASN A 122 8.67 16.45 -32.61
C ASN A 122 10.19 16.27 -32.76
N GLY A 123 10.64 15.09 -33.20
CA GLY A 123 12.03 14.81 -33.57
C GLY A 123 12.09 14.08 -34.91
N SER A 124 12.90 14.57 -35.84
CA SER A 124 13.05 14.02 -37.20
C SER A 124 13.58 12.58 -37.22
N ALA A 125 13.29 11.86 -38.30
CA ALA A 125 13.70 10.48 -38.54
C ALA A 125 15.24 10.36 -38.70
N GLY A 126 15.92 9.92 -37.64
CA GLY A 126 17.26 9.35 -37.68
C GLY A 126 17.22 7.85 -37.36
N GLU A 127 18.31 7.14 -37.66
CA GLU A 127 18.48 5.71 -37.34
C GLU A 127 18.15 5.42 -35.86
N ASP A 128 17.34 4.37 -35.62
CA ASP A 128 16.97 3.92 -34.28
C ASP A 128 18.21 3.38 -33.55
N ASN A 129 18.89 4.27 -32.84
CA ASN A 129 20.07 3.93 -32.06
C ASN A 129 19.74 3.19 -30.76
N GLY A 130 18.45 2.97 -30.43
CA GLY A 130 18.00 2.26 -29.23
C GLY A 130 18.41 2.93 -27.92
N GLY A 131 17.90 2.40 -26.80
CA GLY A 131 18.36 2.75 -25.46
C GLY A 131 19.13 1.61 -24.81
N TRP A 132 19.38 1.73 -23.51
CA TRP A 132 20.04 0.71 -22.71
C TRP A 132 19.15 0.31 -21.54
N LEU A 133 18.96 -0.99 -21.37
CA LEU A 133 18.31 -1.58 -20.22
C LEU A 133 19.38 -2.19 -19.32
N HIS A 134 19.45 -1.69 -18.09
CA HIS A 134 20.37 -2.13 -17.07
C HIS A 134 19.62 -3.00 -16.08
N THR A 135 20.20 -4.14 -15.75
CA THR A 135 19.76 -5.04 -14.70
C THR A 135 20.80 -5.02 -13.59
N TYR A 136 20.34 -4.71 -12.39
CA TYR A 136 21.13 -4.72 -11.17
C TYR A 136 20.56 -5.74 -10.19
N THR A 137 21.38 -6.10 -9.21
CA THR A 137 20.95 -6.79 -8.00
C THR A 137 21.36 -5.97 -6.78
N THR A 138 20.57 -5.99 -5.72
CA THR A 138 20.95 -5.36 -4.46
C THR A 138 22.18 -6.03 -3.86
N ALA A 139 23.16 -5.23 -3.47
CA ALA A 139 24.46 -5.68 -2.94
C ALA A 139 24.45 -5.99 -1.44
N LYS A 140 23.38 -5.59 -0.76
CA LYS A 140 23.13 -5.79 0.68
C LYS A 140 21.62 -5.71 0.93
N ASN A 141 21.17 -6.01 2.15
CA ASN A 141 19.82 -5.65 2.58
C ASN A 141 19.71 -4.12 2.61
N LEU A 142 18.79 -3.57 1.82
CA LEU A 142 18.54 -2.13 1.77
C LEU A 142 17.46 -1.75 2.77
N ARG A 143 17.68 -0.65 3.49
CA ARG A 143 16.68 -0.04 4.37
C ARG A 143 16.09 1.17 3.67
N LEU A 144 14.81 1.12 3.35
CA LEU A 144 14.11 2.11 2.53
C LEU A 144 12.91 2.68 3.29
N ILE A 145 12.48 3.88 2.90
CA ILE A 145 11.15 4.39 3.28
C ILE A 145 10.18 4.04 2.17
N TYR A 146 9.05 3.41 2.49
CA TYR A 146 7.93 3.29 1.56
C TYR A 146 6.89 4.36 1.87
N ILE A 147 6.55 5.16 0.86
CA ILE A 147 5.48 6.16 0.93
C ILE A 147 4.27 5.57 0.23
N ASP A 148 3.18 5.33 0.98
CA ASP A 148 1.99 4.65 0.47
C ASP A 148 1.17 5.51 -0.52
N GLY A 149 0.07 4.95 -1.01
CA GLY A 149 -0.74 5.55 -2.07
C GLY A 149 0.00 5.62 -3.41
N MET A 150 -0.42 6.53 -4.27
CA MET A 150 0.19 6.85 -5.57
C MET A 150 1.22 7.96 -5.39
N SER A 151 2.15 7.79 -4.46
CA SER A 151 3.14 8.80 -4.01
C SER A 151 4.12 9.29 -5.08
N ALA A 152 4.14 8.69 -6.27
CA ALA A 152 4.86 9.20 -7.43
C ALA A 152 3.92 9.68 -8.56
N GLY A 153 2.62 9.83 -8.30
CA GLY A 153 1.66 10.48 -9.18
C GLY A 153 1.75 12.00 -9.05
N LYS A 154 2.04 12.71 -10.14
CA LYS A 154 2.24 14.18 -10.12
C LYS A 154 0.91 14.87 -10.39
N SER A 155 0.05 14.84 -9.37
CA SER A 155 -1.29 15.40 -9.43
C SER A 155 -1.55 16.33 -8.25
N LYS A 156 -2.46 17.29 -8.43
CA LYS A 156 -2.89 18.22 -7.38
C LYS A 156 -3.98 17.64 -6.47
N ILE A 157 -4.45 16.42 -6.75
CA ILE A 157 -5.52 15.78 -5.97
C ILE A 157 -5.05 15.22 -4.62
N GLY A 158 -3.75 15.27 -4.33
CA GLY A 158 -3.19 14.97 -3.01
C GLY A 158 -2.12 13.89 -2.98
N THR A 159 -1.79 13.29 -4.12
CA THR A 159 -0.81 12.20 -4.25
C THR A 159 0.62 12.55 -3.79
N LEU A 160 0.96 13.84 -3.69
CA LEU A 160 2.26 14.30 -3.20
C LEU A 160 2.17 14.95 -1.81
N ASP A 161 0.96 15.11 -1.24
CA ASP A 161 0.74 15.87 -0.01
C ASP A 161 1.63 15.35 1.13
N LEU A 162 1.70 14.03 1.35
CA LEU A 162 2.47 13.44 2.45
C LEU A 162 3.98 13.73 2.33
N GLN A 163 4.59 13.53 1.17
CA GLN A 163 6.04 13.75 1.04
C GLN A 163 6.39 15.24 0.97
N ASP A 164 5.60 16.06 0.28
CA ASP A 164 5.92 17.47 0.08
C ASP A 164 5.68 18.29 1.36
N ARG A 165 4.55 18.05 2.04
CA ARG A 165 4.20 18.77 3.28
C ARG A 165 4.96 18.26 4.50
N VAL A 166 5.14 16.94 4.62
CA VAL A 166 5.69 16.32 5.86
C VAL A 166 7.17 15.99 5.70
N LEU A 167 7.56 15.23 4.67
CA LEU A 167 8.95 14.79 4.54
C LEU A 167 9.88 15.94 4.14
N PHE A 168 9.46 16.79 3.20
CA PHE A 168 10.24 17.92 2.68
C PHE A 168 9.83 19.27 3.27
N GLU A 169 8.90 19.30 4.22
CA GLU A 169 8.57 20.49 5.00
C GLU A 169 8.27 21.73 4.13
N ASP A 170 7.53 21.54 3.02
CA ASP A 170 7.17 22.57 2.03
C ASP A 170 8.31 23.23 1.26
N GLU A 171 9.54 22.72 1.39
CA GLU A 171 10.69 23.23 0.65
C GLU A 171 10.60 22.95 -0.86
N ILE A 172 9.78 21.98 -1.27
CA ILE A 172 9.62 21.56 -2.67
C ILE A 172 8.21 21.85 -3.14
N ASN A 173 8.10 22.66 -4.19
CA ASN A 173 6.83 23.04 -4.81
C ASN A 173 6.87 22.83 -6.33
N GLY A 174 5.85 22.16 -6.88
CA GLY A 174 5.73 21.85 -8.30
C GLY A 174 5.44 20.38 -8.55
N GLY A 175 5.14 19.98 -9.77
CA GLY A 175 4.85 18.58 -10.07
C GLY A 175 6.04 17.87 -10.69
N VAL A 176 5.90 17.50 -11.97
CA VAL A 176 6.86 16.69 -12.73
C VAL A 176 8.26 17.30 -12.77
N LEU A 177 8.40 18.61 -12.86
CA LEU A 177 9.71 19.26 -12.95
C LEU A 177 10.57 19.14 -11.69
N GLN A 178 9.97 18.76 -10.56
CA GLN A 178 10.65 18.70 -9.26
C GLN A 178 11.09 17.31 -8.83
N GLU A 179 10.98 16.30 -9.68
CA GLU A 179 11.30 14.92 -9.28
C GLU A 179 12.76 14.70 -8.92
N ASN A 180 13.68 15.38 -9.62
CA ASN A 180 15.08 15.38 -9.24
C ASN A 180 15.30 16.05 -7.89
N ALA A 181 14.64 17.17 -7.64
CA ALA A 181 14.74 17.86 -6.35
C ALA A 181 14.22 16.98 -5.20
N ARG A 182 13.11 16.24 -5.40
CA ARG A 182 12.60 15.28 -4.40
C ARG A 182 13.57 14.14 -4.16
N ALA A 183 14.09 13.54 -5.23
CA ALA A 183 15.06 12.44 -5.11
C ALA A 183 16.33 12.86 -4.38
N GLU A 184 16.86 14.04 -4.70
CA GLU A 184 18.02 14.62 -4.02
C GLU A 184 17.71 14.96 -2.56
N ALA A 185 16.52 15.50 -2.26
CA ALA A 185 16.11 15.86 -0.91
C ALA A 185 15.98 14.63 -0.01
N VAL A 186 15.38 13.53 -0.47
CA VAL A 186 15.34 12.27 0.31
C VAL A 186 16.76 11.84 0.71
N CYS A 187 17.68 11.89 -0.24
CA CYS A 187 19.06 11.46 -0.01
C CYS A 187 19.87 12.43 0.84
N ARG A 188 19.55 13.72 0.76
CA ARG A 188 20.07 14.74 1.67
C ARG A 188 19.60 14.47 3.10
N ILE A 189 18.30 14.27 3.32
CA ILE A 189 17.71 13.95 4.64
C ILE A 189 18.34 12.68 5.20
N ALA A 190 18.43 11.62 4.38
CA ALA A 190 19.03 10.36 4.80
C ALA A 190 20.46 10.54 5.34
N ARG A 191 21.28 11.33 4.64
CA ARG A 191 22.67 11.60 5.01
C ARG A 191 22.80 12.55 6.19
N GLU A 192 22.06 13.66 6.18
CA GLU A 192 22.28 14.80 7.08
C GLU A 192 21.48 14.68 8.39
N GLU A 193 20.31 14.05 8.35
CA GLU A 193 19.44 13.91 9.53
C GLU A 193 19.38 12.49 10.06
N TRP A 194 19.50 11.48 9.18
CA TRP A 194 19.31 10.08 9.53
C TRP A 194 20.60 9.25 9.54
N ASN A 195 21.77 9.89 9.52
CA ASN A 195 23.09 9.25 9.60
C ASN A 195 23.26 8.07 8.61
N ASP A 196 22.82 8.26 7.36
CA ASP A 196 22.86 7.25 6.28
C ASP A 196 22.14 5.93 6.63
N ARG A 197 21.20 5.94 7.58
CA ARG A 197 20.45 4.74 7.98
C ARG A 197 19.32 4.34 7.01
N VAL A 198 19.13 5.11 5.94
CA VAL A 198 18.14 4.86 4.87
C VAL A 198 18.86 4.97 3.54
N ASP A 199 18.73 3.94 2.71
CA ASP A 199 19.38 3.83 1.40
C ASP A 199 18.60 4.52 0.27
N GLY A 200 17.34 4.90 0.53
CA GLY A 200 16.43 5.45 -0.47
C GLY A 200 14.94 5.37 -0.10
N VAL A 201 14.09 5.55 -1.11
CA VAL A 201 12.62 5.56 -0.97
C VAL A 201 11.95 4.69 -2.05
N ILE A 202 10.82 4.09 -1.70
CA ILE A 202 9.89 3.39 -2.61
C ILE A 202 8.63 4.23 -2.77
N ARG A 203 8.19 4.43 -4.01
CA ARG A 203 6.95 5.15 -4.34
C ARG A 203 6.19 4.46 -5.48
N LEU A 204 4.94 4.83 -5.68
CA LEU A 204 4.09 4.25 -6.73
C LEU A 204 3.53 5.29 -7.69
N ALA A 205 3.63 5.01 -8.98
CA ALA A 205 2.87 5.68 -10.01
C ALA A 205 2.22 4.65 -10.93
N SER A 206 2.74 4.55 -12.15
CA SER A 206 2.44 3.48 -13.09
C SER A 206 3.05 2.13 -12.69
N GLY A 207 3.97 2.13 -11.74
CA GLY A 207 4.59 0.94 -11.16
C GLY A 207 5.36 1.39 -9.93
N PHE A 208 5.81 0.43 -9.14
CA PHE A 208 6.67 0.73 -8.00
C PHE A 208 8.05 1.15 -8.52
N GLU A 209 8.49 2.31 -8.06
CA GLU A 209 9.82 2.84 -8.30
C GLU A 209 10.62 2.87 -7.00
N VAL A 210 11.92 2.67 -7.11
CA VAL A 210 12.89 2.81 -6.02
C VAL A 210 13.83 3.95 -6.39
N ILE A 211 13.95 4.96 -5.53
CA ILE A 211 14.96 6.00 -5.65
C ILE A 211 16.05 5.67 -4.64
N LEU A 212 17.25 5.33 -5.11
CA LEU A 212 18.40 5.01 -4.27
C LEU A 212 19.41 6.15 -4.24
N CYS A 213 20.01 6.40 -3.07
CA CYS A 213 20.89 7.54 -2.84
C CYS A 213 22.34 7.34 -3.29
N ASN A 214 22.84 6.12 -3.16
CA ASN A 214 24.22 5.75 -3.47
C ASN A 214 24.24 4.42 -4.24
N SER A 215 23.88 4.50 -5.52
CA SER A 215 23.64 3.31 -6.35
C SER A 215 24.85 2.40 -6.44
N GLU A 216 26.05 2.96 -6.57
CA GLU A 216 27.31 2.22 -6.69
C GLU A 216 27.72 1.46 -5.43
N GLN A 217 27.19 1.84 -4.26
CA GLN A 217 27.41 1.11 -3.01
C GLN A 217 26.31 0.11 -2.70
N ASN A 218 25.12 0.31 -3.28
CA ASN A 218 23.91 -0.45 -2.95
C ASN A 218 23.56 -1.51 -4.00
N LEU A 219 24.19 -1.48 -5.18
CA LEU A 219 23.87 -2.34 -6.32
C LEU A 219 25.11 -2.98 -6.93
N GLU A 220 24.95 -4.22 -7.36
CA GLU A 220 25.90 -4.91 -8.24
C GLU A 220 25.32 -5.00 -9.66
N PRO A 221 26.08 -4.64 -10.70
CA PRO A 221 25.62 -4.78 -12.08
C PRO A 221 25.55 -6.26 -12.47
N VAL A 222 24.40 -6.68 -13.01
CA VAL A 222 24.21 -8.04 -13.54
C VAL A 222 24.38 -8.04 -15.05
N HIS A 223 23.68 -7.15 -15.73
CA HIS A 223 23.69 -7.10 -17.19
C HIS A 223 23.29 -5.71 -17.71
N VAL A 224 23.92 -5.27 -18.79
CA VAL A 224 23.57 -4.04 -19.51
C VAL A 224 23.41 -4.38 -20.99
N ALA A 225 22.21 -4.16 -21.53
CA ALA A 225 21.86 -4.51 -22.90
C ALA A 225 21.38 -3.30 -23.69
N ARG A 226 21.87 -3.15 -24.92
CA ARG A 226 21.24 -2.25 -25.88
C ARG A 226 19.91 -2.87 -26.30
N VAL A 227 18.85 -2.09 -26.19
CA VAL A 227 17.49 -2.52 -26.53
C VAL A 227 16.93 -1.61 -27.62
N ARG A 228 16.02 -2.13 -28.45
CA ARG A 228 15.32 -1.32 -29.44
C ARG A 228 14.51 -0.24 -28.74
N SER A 229 14.29 0.89 -29.40
CA SER A 229 13.41 1.93 -28.85
C SER A 229 12.04 1.32 -28.50
N SER A 230 11.52 1.68 -27.32
CA SER A 230 10.20 1.23 -26.84
C SER A 230 9.05 1.66 -27.75
N ASN A 231 9.30 2.59 -28.69
CA ASN A 231 8.38 2.96 -29.77
C ASN A 231 9.05 2.75 -31.13
N PRO A 232 8.89 1.57 -31.76
CA PRO A 232 9.03 1.49 -33.21
C PRO A 232 7.97 2.41 -33.80
N ARG A 233 8.33 3.34 -34.68
CA ARG A 233 7.34 4.03 -35.52
C ARG A 233 6.71 3.00 -36.46
N ALA A 234 5.74 2.23 -35.97
CA ALA A 234 4.93 1.38 -36.82
C ALA A 234 4.07 2.29 -37.70
N GLY A 235 4.25 2.18 -39.02
CA GLY A 235 3.44 2.90 -39.99
C GLY A 235 1.99 2.43 -39.91
N GLY A 236 1.18 3.13 -39.14
CA GLY A 236 -0.24 2.87 -38.96
C GLY A 236 -0.87 3.94 -38.08
N ASN A 237 -2.17 4.15 -38.21
CA ASN A 237 -2.97 5.07 -37.39
C ASN A 237 -3.09 4.58 -35.93
N GLU A 238 -1.98 4.31 -35.25
CA GLU A 238 -1.98 4.03 -33.81
C GLU A 238 -2.31 5.34 -33.07
N LYS A 239 -3.45 5.32 -32.39
CA LYS A 239 -3.99 6.46 -31.65
C LYS A 239 -2.98 6.86 -30.57
N LYS A 240 -2.58 8.15 -30.60
CA LYS A 240 -1.64 8.74 -29.65
C LYS A 240 -2.17 8.68 -28.21
N GLY A 241 -1.34 8.26 -27.25
CA GLY A 241 -1.47 8.67 -25.83
C GLY A 241 -1.68 7.58 -24.77
N GLY A 242 -1.66 6.29 -25.13
CA GLY A 242 -1.81 5.15 -24.20
C GLY A 242 -0.49 4.66 -23.56
N LYS A 243 -0.56 3.98 -22.41
CA LYS A 243 0.57 3.18 -21.90
C LYS A 243 0.78 1.96 -22.81
N PRO A 244 2.03 1.52 -23.08
CA PRO A 244 2.27 0.29 -23.81
C PRO A 244 1.57 -0.90 -23.16
N THR A 245 1.09 -1.84 -23.98
CA THR A 245 0.35 -3.03 -23.51
C THR A 245 1.14 -3.84 -22.50
N GLU A 246 2.44 -4.00 -22.70
CA GLU A 246 3.33 -4.74 -21.80
C GLU A 246 3.41 -4.10 -20.41
N VAL A 247 3.42 -2.77 -20.37
CA VAL A 247 3.40 -2.01 -19.11
C VAL A 247 2.07 -2.20 -18.39
N LEU A 248 0.95 -2.21 -19.12
CA LEU A 248 -0.38 -2.47 -18.54
C LEU A 248 -0.52 -3.91 -18.02
N GLN A 249 0.06 -4.89 -18.72
CA GLN A 249 0.08 -6.29 -18.28
C GLN A 249 0.85 -6.45 -16.97
N VAL A 250 2.01 -5.80 -16.86
CA VAL A 250 2.78 -5.78 -15.60
C VAL A 250 1.99 -5.07 -14.50
N MET A 251 1.37 -3.92 -14.78
CA MET A 251 0.52 -3.23 -13.80
C MET A 251 -0.57 -4.17 -13.24
N ARG A 252 -1.32 -4.85 -14.13
CA ARG A 252 -2.32 -5.86 -13.74
C ARG A 252 -1.69 -6.93 -12.85
N ALA A 253 -0.53 -7.46 -13.23
CA ALA A 253 0.18 -8.47 -12.45
C ALA A 253 0.66 -7.99 -11.06
N ARG A 254 0.63 -6.68 -10.80
CA ARG A 254 1.02 -6.06 -9.52
C ARG A 254 -0.18 -5.58 -8.68
N TYR A 255 -1.41 -5.83 -9.13
CA TYR A 255 -2.64 -5.44 -8.40
C TYR A 255 -2.64 -5.92 -6.96
N ASN A 256 -2.21 -7.16 -6.73
CA ASN A 256 -2.18 -7.80 -5.40
C ASN A 256 -0.78 -7.88 -4.79
N GLY A 257 0.19 -7.16 -5.34
CA GLY A 257 1.54 -7.08 -4.76
C GLY A 257 2.66 -7.21 -5.78
N ILE A 258 3.86 -6.81 -5.36
CA ILE A 258 5.08 -7.00 -6.15
C ILE A 258 5.62 -8.44 -6.07
N GLY A 259 5.12 -9.27 -5.17
CA GLY A 259 5.46 -10.69 -5.07
C GLY A 259 6.87 -11.00 -4.54
N GLY A 260 7.06 -12.26 -4.09
CA GLY A 260 8.36 -12.86 -3.79
C GLY A 260 9.11 -12.30 -2.59
N GLU A 261 8.42 -11.71 -1.61
CA GLU A 261 9.02 -11.06 -0.43
C GLU A 261 10.17 -10.09 -0.78
N ARG A 262 10.14 -9.55 -2.02
CA ARG A 262 11.16 -8.61 -2.54
C ARG A 262 11.30 -7.37 -1.67
N VAL A 263 10.21 -7.00 -1.00
CA VAL A 263 10.16 -5.96 0.02
C VAL A 263 9.32 -6.48 1.18
N VAL A 264 9.84 -6.33 2.40
CA VAL A 264 9.13 -6.61 3.64
C VAL A 264 8.95 -5.29 4.38
N LEU A 265 7.71 -4.97 4.77
CA LEU A 265 7.41 -3.75 5.53
C LEU A 265 7.33 -4.05 7.03
N ASN A 266 7.88 -3.15 7.83
CA ASN A 266 7.67 -3.17 9.27
C ASN A 266 6.29 -2.60 9.59
N TYR A 267 5.32 -3.49 9.82
CA TYR A 267 3.95 -3.12 10.17
C TYR A 267 3.75 -2.88 11.67
N ASP A 268 4.66 -3.37 12.53
CA ASP A 268 4.57 -3.13 13.98
C ASP A 268 4.92 -1.68 14.32
N HIS A 269 5.80 -1.07 13.52
CA HIS A 269 6.22 0.32 13.69
C HIS A 269 6.22 1.06 12.34
N PHE A 270 5.20 1.89 12.13
CA PHE A 270 5.06 2.78 10.98
C PHE A 270 4.42 4.10 11.42
N VAL A 271 4.55 5.13 10.60
CA VAL A 271 3.99 6.46 10.88
C VAL A 271 2.86 6.73 9.91
N THR A 272 1.72 7.19 10.40
CA THR A 272 0.58 7.53 9.56
C THR A 272 -0.16 8.76 10.08
N ALA A 273 -0.53 9.67 9.18
CA ALA A 273 -1.29 10.87 9.53
C ALA A 273 -2.67 10.54 10.13
N TYR A 274 -3.21 9.35 9.82
CA TYR A 274 -4.48 8.86 10.36
C TYR A 274 -4.50 8.72 11.88
N ASN A 275 -3.33 8.58 12.52
CA ASN A 275 -3.18 8.43 13.97
C ASN A 275 -3.03 9.78 14.71
N TYR A 276 -3.18 10.90 14.01
CA TYR A 276 -3.11 12.25 14.58
C TYR A 276 -4.49 12.91 14.49
N SER A 277 -4.76 13.82 15.43
CA SER A 277 -6.02 14.59 15.49
C SER A 277 -6.06 15.68 14.42
N LEU A 278 -6.05 15.29 13.14
CA LEU A 278 -6.05 16.18 11.98
C LEU A 278 -7.38 16.12 11.23
N ASN A 279 -7.78 17.23 10.61
CA ASN A 279 -8.90 17.26 9.67
C ASN A 279 -8.48 16.71 8.31
N LEU A 280 -8.25 15.39 8.20
CA LEU A 280 -7.77 14.81 6.95
C LEU A 280 -8.77 14.90 5.79
N PHE A 281 -10.08 15.07 6.07
CA PHE A 281 -11.15 15.05 5.06
C PHE A 281 -11.92 16.38 5.06
N PRO A 282 -11.30 17.49 4.60
CA PRO A 282 -11.94 18.81 4.58
C PRO A 282 -13.07 18.87 3.54
N ASP A 283 -14.08 19.70 3.78
CA ASP A 283 -15.17 20.01 2.83
C ASP A 283 -15.82 18.76 2.20
N ASP A 284 -16.07 17.73 3.03
CA ASP A 284 -16.62 16.43 2.62
C ASP A 284 -15.77 15.69 1.57
N SER A 285 -14.45 15.94 1.54
CA SER A 285 -13.54 15.23 0.64
C SER A 285 -13.54 13.73 0.90
N THR A 286 -13.65 12.95 -0.17
CA THR A 286 -13.61 11.48 -0.10
C THR A 286 -12.19 10.91 0.02
N ALA A 287 -11.17 11.74 -0.18
CA ALA A 287 -9.75 11.37 -0.09
C ALA A 287 -9.03 12.27 0.93
N PRO A 288 -8.06 11.73 1.69
CA PRO A 288 -7.38 12.52 2.72
C PRO A 288 -6.50 13.59 2.08
N ARG A 289 -6.38 14.78 2.70
CA ARG A 289 -5.58 15.91 2.24
C ARG A 289 -4.78 16.53 3.38
N LEU A 290 -3.57 17.03 3.08
CA LEU A 290 -2.74 17.78 4.02
C LEU A 290 -2.45 19.22 3.57
N ASN A 291 -2.77 19.55 2.32
CA ASN A 291 -2.48 20.87 1.75
C ASN A 291 -3.17 22.06 2.46
N HIS A 292 -4.29 21.82 3.14
CA HIS A 292 -5.07 22.83 3.85
C HIS A 292 -4.66 23.00 5.32
N LEU A 293 -3.88 22.06 5.86
CA LEU A 293 -3.46 22.08 7.26
C LEU A 293 -2.25 23.01 7.45
N PRO A 294 -2.17 23.76 8.56
CA PRO A 294 -0.97 24.53 8.87
C PRO A 294 0.21 23.61 9.13
N PHE A 295 1.42 24.05 8.76
CA PHE A 295 2.63 23.24 8.89
C PHE A 295 2.89 22.76 10.34
N ALA A 296 2.60 23.59 11.34
CA ALA A 296 2.77 23.25 12.76
C ALA A 296 1.96 22.03 13.21
N GLU A 297 0.86 21.69 12.53
CA GLU A 297 0.09 20.47 12.82
C GLU A 297 0.72 19.21 12.20
N LEU A 298 1.63 19.36 11.24
CA LEU A 298 2.29 18.26 10.52
C LEU A 298 3.68 17.93 11.07
N GLU A 299 4.32 18.88 11.75
CA GLU A 299 5.63 18.71 12.41
C GLU A 299 5.72 17.44 13.28
N PRO A 300 4.71 17.08 14.11
CA PRO A 300 4.76 15.86 14.91
C PRO A 300 4.86 14.56 14.08
N ILE A 301 4.32 14.55 12.86
CA ILE A 301 4.41 13.41 11.94
C ILE A 301 5.85 13.26 11.43
N ARG A 302 6.49 14.38 11.06
CA ARG A 302 7.90 14.40 10.62
C ARG A 302 8.85 13.98 11.74
N GLU A 303 8.63 14.46 12.95
CA GLU A 303 9.40 14.04 14.13
C GLU A 303 9.26 12.54 14.42
N SER A 304 8.04 12.01 14.27
CA SER A 304 7.76 10.58 14.46
C SER A 304 8.43 9.73 13.39
N LEU A 305 8.49 10.21 12.13
CA LEU A 305 9.22 9.56 11.05
C LEU A 305 10.73 9.53 11.34
N THR A 306 11.31 10.65 11.77
CA THR A 306 12.72 10.71 12.19
C THR A 306 12.98 9.73 13.34
N SER A 307 12.10 9.70 14.34
CA SER A 307 12.21 8.79 15.48
C SER A 307 12.15 7.32 15.06
N LEU A 308 11.24 6.97 14.13
CA LEU A 308 11.13 5.63 13.55
C LEU A 308 12.43 5.22 12.83
N VAL A 309 13.00 6.10 12.02
CA VAL A 309 14.26 5.84 11.29
C VAL A 309 15.44 5.70 12.25
N MET A 310 15.48 6.53 13.29
CA MET A 310 16.58 6.58 14.25
C MET A 310 16.47 5.53 15.36
N ALA A 311 15.32 4.87 15.52
CA ALA A 311 15.16 3.75 16.43
C ALA A 311 16.17 2.62 16.14
N PRO A 312 16.71 1.94 17.16
CA PRO A 312 17.56 0.76 16.95
C PRO A 312 16.87 -0.29 16.10
N ASP A 313 17.63 -1.02 15.27
CA ASP A 313 17.06 -2.12 14.47
C ASP A 313 16.68 -3.27 15.40
N VAL A 314 15.43 -3.29 15.84
CA VAL A 314 14.94 -4.32 16.74
C VAL A 314 14.59 -5.56 15.90
N ARG A 315 15.42 -6.61 16.01
CA ARG A 315 15.15 -7.92 15.41
C ARG A 315 14.08 -8.68 16.20
N HIS A 316 12.89 -8.09 16.35
CA HIS A 316 11.73 -8.82 16.84
C HIS A 316 11.04 -9.51 15.67
N ARG A 317 10.38 -10.62 15.99
CA ARG A 317 9.53 -11.34 15.03
C ARG A 317 8.39 -10.40 14.67
N GLN A 318 8.46 -9.81 13.47
CA GLN A 318 7.43 -8.90 13.01
C GLN A 318 6.14 -9.68 12.72
N VAL A 319 5.02 -9.17 13.22
CA VAL A 319 3.72 -9.73 12.85
C VAL A 319 3.42 -9.29 11.43
N ASN A 320 3.10 -10.25 10.55
CA ASN A 320 2.67 -9.93 9.19
C ASN A 320 1.21 -9.43 9.22
N TRP A 321 1.03 -8.19 9.64
CA TRP A 321 -0.28 -7.55 9.73
C TRP A 321 -0.99 -7.48 8.39
N GLN A 322 -0.26 -7.36 7.27
CA GLN A 322 -0.88 -7.41 5.94
C GLN A 322 -1.56 -8.77 5.70
N ALA A 323 -0.92 -9.89 6.03
CA ALA A 323 -1.55 -11.21 5.93
C ALA A 323 -2.78 -11.36 6.86
N ILE A 324 -2.76 -10.73 8.05
CA ILE A 324 -3.92 -10.70 8.95
C ILE A 324 -5.06 -9.90 8.30
N THR A 325 -4.78 -8.72 7.76
CA THR A 325 -5.79 -7.93 7.03
C THR A 325 -6.34 -8.69 5.82
N ASP A 326 -5.50 -9.46 5.11
CA ASP A 326 -5.94 -10.31 3.99
C ASP A 326 -6.95 -11.36 4.44
N MET A 327 -6.68 -12.08 5.53
CA MET A 327 -7.60 -13.09 6.05
C MET A 327 -8.95 -12.49 6.45
N ILE A 328 -8.94 -11.31 7.07
CA ILE A 328 -10.17 -10.57 7.45
C ILE A 328 -10.95 -10.17 6.20
N VAL A 329 -10.29 -9.52 5.23
CA VAL A 329 -10.94 -9.07 3.98
C VAL A 329 -11.47 -10.26 3.19
N GLN A 330 -10.71 -11.35 3.08
CA GLN A 330 -11.12 -12.57 2.39
C GLN A 330 -12.34 -13.22 3.07
N LYS A 331 -12.37 -13.27 4.41
CA LYS A 331 -13.48 -13.86 5.16
C LYS A 331 -14.76 -13.04 5.04
N TYR A 332 -14.68 -11.70 5.13
CA TYR A 332 -15.86 -10.86 5.34
C TYR A 332 -16.32 -10.06 4.13
N SER A 333 -15.47 -9.82 3.12
CA SER A 333 -15.81 -8.92 2.01
C SER A 333 -16.98 -9.42 1.15
N HIS A 334 -17.01 -10.72 0.84
CA HIS A 334 -18.10 -11.31 0.08
C HIS A 334 -19.38 -11.43 0.91
N PRO A 335 -19.37 -12.04 2.11
CA PRO A 335 -20.59 -12.18 2.90
C PRO A 335 -21.25 -10.84 3.25
N LEU A 336 -20.49 -9.80 3.63
CA LEU A 336 -21.06 -8.48 3.92
C LEU A 336 -21.76 -7.89 2.69
N ARG A 337 -21.12 -7.94 1.52
CA ARG A 337 -21.71 -7.43 0.26
C ARG A 337 -22.96 -8.20 -0.14
N GLU A 338 -22.98 -9.51 0.05
CA GLU A 338 -24.13 -10.37 -0.24
C GLU A 338 -25.30 -10.07 0.70
N LEU A 339 -25.04 -9.97 2.01
CA LEU A 339 -26.04 -9.64 3.03
C LEU A 339 -26.61 -8.23 2.85
N ALA A 340 -25.78 -7.25 2.46
CA ALA A 340 -26.21 -5.88 2.18
C ALA A 340 -26.99 -5.74 0.86
N SER A 341 -26.94 -6.75 -0.01
CA SER A 341 -27.63 -6.72 -1.31
C SER A 341 -29.12 -7.00 -1.14
N ARG A 342 -29.97 -6.17 -1.75
CA ARG A 342 -31.44 -6.35 -1.71
C ARG A 342 -31.94 -7.48 -2.62
N HIS A 343 -31.06 -8.10 -3.41
CA HIS A 343 -31.45 -8.96 -4.54
C HIS A 343 -31.67 -10.43 -4.18
N HIS A 344 -31.29 -10.89 -2.97
CA HIS A 344 -31.24 -12.33 -2.67
C HIS A 344 -32.18 -12.84 -1.57
N TYR A 345 -32.96 -11.96 -0.90
CA TYR A 345 -33.81 -12.37 0.22
C TYR A 345 -35.31 -12.24 -0.11
N HIS A 346 -35.82 -13.16 -0.93
CA HIS A 346 -37.26 -13.27 -1.20
C HIS A 346 -38.12 -13.52 0.05
N HIS A 347 -37.51 -13.88 1.19
CA HIS A 347 -38.16 -14.12 2.48
C HIS A 347 -37.83 -13.05 3.55
N GLY A 348 -37.27 -11.90 3.16
CA GLY A 348 -37.04 -10.76 4.07
C GLY A 348 -36.06 -11.05 5.20
N LEU A 349 -36.34 -10.52 6.40
CA LEU A 349 -35.44 -10.55 7.56
C LEU A 349 -35.05 -11.96 8.02
N PHE A 350 -35.95 -12.93 7.93
CA PHE A 350 -35.68 -14.29 8.42
C PHE A 350 -34.48 -14.94 7.70
N SER A 351 -34.42 -14.83 6.37
CA SER A 351 -33.31 -15.39 5.60
C SER A 351 -32.01 -14.63 5.83
N LEU A 352 -32.08 -13.30 5.95
CA LEU A 352 -30.91 -12.48 6.26
C LEU A 352 -30.32 -12.87 7.62
N ASN A 353 -31.16 -12.99 8.65
CA ASN A 353 -30.72 -13.40 10.00
C ASN A 353 -30.15 -14.81 10.00
N ALA A 354 -30.71 -15.74 9.22
CA ALA A 354 -30.18 -17.10 9.13
C ALA A 354 -28.74 -17.12 8.55
N GLU A 355 -28.47 -16.32 7.52
CA GLU A 355 -27.12 -16.22 6.93
C GLU A 355 -26.14 -15.48 7.85
N ALA A 356 -26.55 -14.37 8.46
CA ALA A 356 -25.74 -13.67 9.47
C ALA A 356 -25.41 -14.58 10.66
N ALA A 357 -26.39 -15.38 11.12
CA ALA A 357 -26.21 -16.33 12.21
C ALA A 357 -25.21 -17.43 11.87
N ARG A 358 -25.13 -17.90 10.61
CA ARG A 358 -24.12 -18.90 10.22
C ARG A 358 -22.69 -18.41 10.44
N ILE A 359 -22.45 -17.13 10.21
CA ILE A 359 -21.14 -16.50 10.43
C ILE A 359 -20.92 -16.33 11.94
N TRP A 360 -21.87 -15.73 12.63
CA TRP A 360 -21.78 -15.42 14.06
C TRP A 360 -21.66 -16.67 14.95
N ASN A 361 -22.42 -17.73 14.65
CA ASN A 361 -22.47 -18.96 15.45
C ASN A 361 -21.12 -19.69 15.54
N THR A 362 -20.14 -19.34 14.71
CA THR A 362 -18.76 -19.88 14.82
C THR A 362 -18.02 -19.39 16.06
N PHE A 363 -18.52 -18.33 16.72
CA PHE A 363 -17.92 -17.73 17.92
C PHE A 363 -18.74 -17.94 19.19
N VAL A 364 -19.97 -18.48 19.05
CA VAL A 364 -20.94 -18.65 20.14
C VAL A 364 -20.63 -19.86 21.00
N ASP A 365 -20.58 -19.69 22.31
CA ASP A 365 -20.48 -20.79 23.28
C ASP A 365 -21.86 -21.17 23.80
N GLN A 366 -22.44 -22.24 23.25
CA GLN A 366 -23.81 -22.65 23.58
C GLN A 366 -24.01 -23.04 25.04
N ASP A 367 -22.95 -23.50 25.72
CA ASP A 367 -23.02 -23.95 27.11
C ASP A 367 -22.85 -22.78 28.08
N ASN A 368 -22.10 -21.74 27.69
CA ASN A 368 -21.84 -20.54 28.48
C ASN A 368 -21.93 -19.26 27.65
N ARG A 369 -23.16 -18.79 27.39
CA ARG A 369 -23.42 -17.59 26.58
C ARG A 369 -22.89 -16.32 27.27
N ASP A 370 -21.87 -15.73 26.68
CA ASP A 370 -21.36 -14.40 27.02
C ASP A 370 -21.04 -13.62 25.74
N ILE A 371 -21.84 -12.60 25.43
CA ILE A 371 -21.68 -11.82 24.19
C ILE A 371 -20.31 -11.11 24.15
N GLY A 372 -19.76 -10.70 25.29
CA GLY A 372 -18.45 -10.07 25.37
C GLY A 372 -17.33 -11.04 24.97
N GLU A 373 -17.32 -12.26 25.53
CA GLU A 373 -16.34 -13.28 25.15
C GLU A 373 -16.52 -13.79 23.72
N GLU A 374 -17.77 -13.89 23.24
CA GLU A 374 -18.08 -14.23 21.83
C GLU A 374 -17.56 -13.14 20.87
N MET A 375 -17.73 -11.87 21.23
CA MET A 375 -17.20 -10.72 20.49
C MET A 375 -15.68 -10.71 20.45
N GLU A 376 -15.03 -10.98 21.59
CA GLU A 376 -13.57 -11.04 21.68
C GLU A 376 -13.00 -12.15 20.78
N ARG A 377 -13.60 -13.35 20.84
CA ARG A 377 -13.24 -14.48 19.96
C ARG A 377 -13.41 -14.12 18.48
N CYS A 378 -14.46 -13.40 18.14
CA CYS A 378 -14.69 -12.92 16.77
C CYS A 378 -13.63 -11.88 16.35
N ALA A 379 -13.35 -10.90 17.19
CA ALA A 379 -12.44 -9.79 16.89
C ALA A 379 -10.97 -10.24 16.77
N THR A 380 -10.56 -11.25 17.55
CA THR A 380 -9.15 -11.69 17.64
C THR A 380 -8.84 -12.97 16.86
N GLN A 381 -9.82 -13.58 16.19
CA GLN A 381 -9.68 -14.91 15.54
C GLN A 381 -8.44 -15.11 14.64
N PHE A 382 -7.90 -14.04 14.06
CA PHE A 382 -6.74 -14.05 13.16
C PHE A 382 -5.50 -13.40 13.77
N ILE A 383 -5.63 -12.77 14.94
CA ILE A 383 -4.54 -12.06 15.60
C ILE A 383 -3.73 -13.08 16.39
N PRO A 384 -2.40 -13.17 16.18
CA PRO A 384 -1.54 -14.05 16.97
C PRO A 384 -1.61 -13.72 18.45
N THR A 385 -1.60 -14.75 19.30
CA THR A 385 -1.69 -14.59 20.77
C THR A 385 -0.50 -13.85 21.38
N ASP A 386 0.65 -13.85 20.70
CA ASP A 386 1.88 -13.17 21.10
C ASP A 386 2.04 -11.77 20.47
N ALA A 387 1.06 -11.30 19.71
CA ALA A 387 1.10 -9.97 19.10
C ALA A 387 1.04 -8.88 20.17
N ALA A 388 1.86 -7.84 20.01
CA ALA A 388 1.88 -6.68 20.90
C ALA A 388 0.57 -5.88 20.75
N ASN A 389 -0.25 -5.90 21.81
CA ASN A 389 -1.59 -5.32 21.81
C ASN A 389 -1.64 -3.79 21.86
N ASP A 390 -0.50 -3.15 22.11
CA ASP A 390 -0.31 -1.71 22.13
C ASP A 390 0.12 -1.14 20.76
N SER A 391 0.54 -2.00 19.82
CA SER A 391 0.93 -1.57 18.48
C SER A 391 -0.24 -0.94 17.71
N LEU A 392 0.07 0.05 16.87
CA LEU A 392 -0.96 0.75 16.08
C LEU A 392 -1.69 -0.20 15.14
N ALA A 393 -0.95 -1.15 14.54
CA ALA A 393 -1.53 -2.17 13.66
C ALA A 393 -2.49 -3.09 14.42
N TYR A 394 -2.11 -3.61 15.59
CA TYR A 394 -3.01 -4.41 16.44
C TYR A 394 -4.29 -3.65 16.72
N ARG A 395 -4.17 -2.44 17.25
CA ARG A 395 -5.35 -1.66 17.68
C ARG A 395 -6.27 -1.33 16.51
N ALA A 396 -5.73 -0.99 15.34
CA ALA A 396 -6.52 -0.74 14.13
C ALA A 396 -7.24 -2.01 13.63
N VAL A 397 -6.51 -3.14 13.54
CA VAL A 397 -7.06 -4.43 13.10
C VAL A 397 -8.12 -4.95 14.06
N TYR A 398 -7.87 -4.87 15.36
CA TYR A 398 -8.83 -5.22 16.40
C TYR A 398 -10.07 -4.33 16.33
N THR A 399 -9.93 -3.01 16.18
CA THR A 399 -11.06 -2.06 16.09
C THR A 399 -11.94 -2.39 14.88
N VAL A 400 -11.34 -2.62 13.71
CA VAL A 400 -12.06 -2.99 12.48
C VAL A 400 -12.77 -4.33 12.62
N SER A 401 -12.08 -5.34 13.17
CA SER A 401 -12.66 -6.67 13.38
C SER A 401 -13.82 -6.63 14.38
N SER A 402 -13.66 -5.89 15.48
CA SER A 402 -14.71 -5.64 16.47
C SER A 402 -15.92 -4.97 15.85
N ARG A 403 -15.73 -3.96 14.96
CA ARG A 403 -16.82 -3.30 14.25
C ARG A 403 -17.59 -4.26 13.34
N ILE A 404 -16.88 -5.16 12.64
CA ILE A 404 -17.50 -6.19 11.81
C ILE A 404 -18.34 -7.13 12.69
N CYS A 405 -17.75 -7.66 13.76
CA CYS A 405 -18.42 -8.58 14.69
C CYS A 405 -19.66 -7.95 15.33
N ALA A 406 -19.57 -6.69 15.76
CA ALA A 406 -20.67 -5.96 16.36
C ALA A 406 -21.83 -5.78 15.37
N SER A 407 -21.53 -5.52 14.09
CA SER A 407 -22.57 -5.37 13.07
C SER A 407 -23.38 -6.66 12.87
N PHE A 408 -22.76 -7.85 12.98
CA PHE A 408 -23.50 -9.11 12.95
C PHE A 408 -24.42 -9.27 14.16
N VAL A 409 -23.98 -8.88 15.35
CA VAL A 409 -24.84 -8.89 16.55
C VAL A 409 -26.03 -7.95 16.38
N GLU A 410 -25.79 -6.70 15.97
CA GLU A 410 -26.84 -5.72 15.71
C GLU A 410 -27.88 -6.22 14.68
N VAL A 411 -27.41 -6.86 13.60
CA VAL A 411 -28.26 -7.48 12.58
C VAL A 411 -29.11 -8.62 13.14
N LEU A 412 -28.55 -9.43 14.06
CA LEU A 412 -29.29 -10.54 14.66
C LEU A 412 -30.31 -10.09 15.71
N GLU A 413 -30.11 -8.92 16.31
CA GLU A 413 -31.00 -8.35 17.33
C GLU A 413 -32.14 -7.50 16.74
N THR A 414 -31.93 -6.90 15.57
CA THR A 414 -32.96 -6.05 14.95
C THR A 414 -34.17 -6.86 14.47
N LYS A 415 -35.33 -6.19 14.49
CA LYS A 415 -36.62 -6.74 14.04
C LYS A 415 -37.05 -6.19 12.68
N GLU A 416 -36.29 -5.25 12.14
CA GLU A 416 -36.60 -4.55 10.90
C GLU A 416 -35.58 -4.89 9.82
N TYR A 417 -36.06 -5.34 8.66
CA TYR A 417 -35.21 -5.70 7.53
C TYR A 417 -34.37 -4.53 7.04
N ASP A 418 -34.98 -3.35 6.89
CA ASP A 418 -34.27 -2.17 6.41
C ASP A 418 -33.17 -1.74 7.39
N ALA A 419 -33.41 -1.82 8.71
CA ALA A 419 -32.40 -1.53 9.71
C ALA A 419 -31.21 -2.51 9.64
N ALA A 420 -31.45 -3.80 9.42
CA ALA A 420 -30.37 -4.78 9.24
C ALA A 420 -29.51 -4.46 8.02
N VAL A 421 -30.16 -4.15 6.89
CA VAL A 421 -29.46 -3.79 5.65
C VAL A 421 -28.69 -2.47 5.81
N ASP A 422 -29.25 -1.50 6.52
CA ASP A 422 -28.61 -0.21 6.78
C ASP A 422 -27.39 -0.36 7.71
N THR A 423 -27.46 -1.21 8.74
CA THR A 423 -26.29 -1.57 9.57
C THR A 423 -25.17 -2.20 8.74
N LEU A 424 -25.51 -3.15 7.84
CA LEU A 424 -24.54 -3.79 6.96
C LEU A 424 -23.91 -2.80 5.97
N ARG A 425 -24.72 -1.93 5.36
CA ARG A 425 -24.23 -0.90 4.44
C ARG A 425 -23.37 0.14 5.15
N SER A 426 -23.78 0.63 6.31
CA SER A 426 -22.98 1.54 7.13
C SER A 426 -21.65 0.90 7.53
N THR A 427 -21.65 -0.39 7.85
CA THR A 427 -20.41 -1.14 8.12
C THR A 427 -19.54 -1.21 6.88
N MET A 428 -20.11 -1.51 5.71
CA MET A 428 -19.37 -1.51 4.46
C MET A 428 -18.78 -0.13 4.15
N ASP A 429 -19.58 0.93 4.23
CA ASP A 429 -19.14 2.31 3.98
C ASP A 429 -17.98 2.71 4.90
N TYR A 430 -18.05 2.34 6.19
CA TYR A 430 -16.95 2.55 7.14
C TYR A 430 -15.68 1.80 6.74
N LEU A 431 -15.79 0.50 6.41
CA LEU A 431 -14.64 -0.33 6.02
C LEU A 431 -13.98 0.18 4.73
N SER A 432 -14.78 0.67 3.79
CA SER A 432 -14.34 1.26 2.52
C SER A 432 -13.31 0.38 1.78
N TRP A 433 -13.56 -0.94 1.74
CA TRP A 433 -12.61 -1.90 1.17
C TRP A 433 -12.54 -1.81 -0.35
N THR A 434 -11.31 -1.67 -0.86
CA THR A 434 -11.01 -1.56 -2.28
C THR A 434 -11.39 -2.81 -3.08
N VAL A 435 -11.45 -3.99 -2.44
CA VAL A 435 -11.83 -5.25 -3.09
C VAL A 435 -13.29 -5.27 -3.58
N TRP A 436 -14.15 -4.36 -3.08
CA TRP A 436 -15.52 -4.27 -3.57
C TRP A 436 -15.62 -3.63 -4.95
N LYS A 437 -14.61 -2.84 -5.34
CA LYS A 437 -14.48 -2.23 -6.66
C LYS A 437 -13.83 -3.18 -7.69
N GLU A 438 -13.31 -4.34 -7.27
CA GLU A 438 -12.66 -5.28 -8.18
C GLU A 438 -13.66 -5.90 -9.17
N CYS A 439 -13.28 -5.90 -10.44
CA CYS A 439 -14.04 -6.57 -11.49
C CYS A 439 -13.97 -8.09 -11.32
N ARG A 440 -15.06 -8.77 -11.63
CA ARG A 440 -15.11 -10.24 -11.64
C ARG A 440 -15.03 -10.75 -13.08
N GLY A 441 -14.09 -11.67 -13.33
CA GLY A 441 -14.07 -12.47 -14.56
C GLY A 441 -13.62 -11.75 -15.83
N CYS A 442 -12.66 -10.82 -15.76
CA CYS A 442 -12.06 -10.25 -16.96
C CYS A 442 -11.37 -11.33 -17.81
N HIS A 443 -11.42 -11.18 -19.13
CA HIS A 443 -10.73 -12.07 -20.05
C HIS A 443 -9.19 -11.93 -19.97
N ASP A 444 -8.45 -12.88 -20.55
CA ASP A 444 -6.98 -12.90 -20.50
C ASP A 444 -6.35 -11.67 -21.18
N ASP A 445 -6.99 -11.15 -22.24
CA ASP A 445 -6.62 -9.93 -22.96
C ASP A 445 -7.18 -8.65 -22.33
N GLU A 446 -7.81 -8.75 -21.15
CA GLU A 446 -8.41 -7.65 -20.43
C GLU A 446 -7.81 -7.44 -19.04
N PHE A 447 -8.09 -6.30 -18.44
CA PHE A 447 -7.81 -6.03 -17.05
C PHE A 447 -8.92 -5.17 -16.45
N CYS A 448 -9.09 -5.23 -15.13
CA CYS A 448 -10.03 -4.36 -14.45
C CYS A 448 -9.48 -2.94 -14.42
N GLN A 449 -9.98 -2.07 -15.28
CA GLN A 449 -9.45 -0.72 -15.41
C GLN A 449 -9.91 0.15 -14.25
N ILE A 450 -8.93 0.75 -13.57
CA ILE A 450 -9.06 1.84 -12.60
C ILE A 450 -8.11 2.98 -12.99
N PRO A 451 -8.28 4.19 -12.46
CA PRO A 451 -7.31 5.25 -12.68
C PRO A 451 -5.94 4.86 -12.13
N ILE A 452 -4.91 4.98 -12.98
CA ILE A 452 -3.52 4.82 -12.60
C ILE A 452 -2.75 5.94 -13.27
N TRP A 453 -2.17 6.84 -12.47
CA TRP A 453 -1.51 8.04 -12.96
C TRP A 453 -0.56 7.74 -14.14
N PRO A 454 -0.59 8.51 -15.24
CA PRO A 454 -1.37 9.74 -15.44
C PRO A 454 -2.73 9.52 -16.13
N GLN A 455 -3.26 8.30 -16.16
CA GLN A 455 -4.43 7.92 -16.97
C GLN A 455 -5.62 7.46 -16.12
N GLY A 456 -6.82 7.75 -16.61
CA GLY A 456 -8.09 7.28 -16.05
C GLY A 456 -9.08 8.40 -15.79
N SER A 457 -10.35 8.02 -15.65
CA SER A 457 -11.48 8.91 -15.42
C SER A 457 -12.14 8.69 -14.07
N TRP A 458 -12.97 9.64 -13.65
CA TRP A 458 -13.84 9.45 -12.49
C TRP A 458 -14.81 8.27 -12.66
N ASP A 459 -15.26 7.99 -13.89
CA ASP A 459 -16.08 6.80 -14.16
C ASP A 459 -15.29 5.51 -13.98
N ASP A 460 -14.00 5.47 -14.35
CA ASP A 460 -13.14 4.32 -14.06
C ASP A 460 -12.94 4.13 -12.55
N PHE A 461 -12.95 5.22 -11.77
CA PHE A 461 -12.82 5.17 -10.31
C PHE A 461 -14.09 4.63 -9.66
N GLU A 462 -15.27 5.10 -10.07
CA GLU A 462 -16.54 4.71 -9.45
C GLU A 462 -17.10 3.41 -9.99
N HIS A 463 -16.89 3.13 -11.28
CA HIS A 463 -17.39 1.95 -11.96
C HIS A 463 -16.26 1.24 -12.75
N PRO A 464 -15.29 0.60 -12.07
CA PRO A 464 -14.26 -0.17 -12.74
C PRO A 464 -14.87 -1.26 -13.63
N ARG A 465 -14.31 -1.42 -14.83
CA ARG A 465 -14.78 -2.41 -15.82
C ARG A 465 -13.59 -3.14 -16.44
N CYS A 466 -13.83 -4.38 -16.84
CA CYS A 466 -12.86 -5.11 -17.67
C CYS A 466 -12.68 -4.37 -19.00
N GLN A 467 -11.44 -4.04 -19.34
CA GLN A 467 -11.06 -3.34 -20.56
C GLN A 467 -9.94 -4.10 -21.24
N LYS A 468 -10.01 -4.23 -22.57
CA LYS A 468 -8.91 -4.79 -23.37
C LYS A 468 -7.69 -3.89 -23.26
N PHE A 469 -6.49 -4.48 -23.20
CA PHE A 469 -5.25 -3.71 -23.10
C PHE A 469 -5.08 -2.70 -24.27
N GLU A 470 -5.49 -3.06 -25.47
CA GLU A 470 -5.38 -2.22 -26.67
C GLU A 470 -6.32 -1.00 -26.65
N SER A 471 -7.45 -1.11 -25.95
CA SER A 471 -8.46 -0.04 -25.80
C SER A 471 -8.42 0.67 -24.46
N ALA A 472 -7.50 0.27 -23.59
CA ALA A 472 -7.32 0.82 -22.26
C ALA A 472 -7.13 2.34 -22.32
N TYR A 473 -7.80 3.06 -21.40
CA TYR A 473 -7.66 4.51 -21.22
C TYR A 473 -7.88 5.36 -22.49
N GLN A 474 -8.60 4.86 -23.50
CA GLN A 474 -8.99 5.65 -24.69
C GLN A 474 -10.12 6.66 -24.40
N GLY A 475 -10.74 6.59 -23.22
CA GLY A 475 -11.82 7.48 -22.78
C GLY A 475 -11.32 8.81 -22.20
N PRO A 476 -12.18 9.53 -21.45
CA PRO A 476 -11.78 10.72 -20.70
C PRO A 476 -10.60 10.45 -19.76
N ASN A 477 -9.79 11.48 -19.51
CA ASN A 477 -8.67 11.44 -18.58
C ASN A 477 -8.78 12.58 -17.56
N ASP A 478 -9.87 12.58 -16.80
CA ASP A 478 -10.27 13.68 -15.91
C ASP A 478 -10.07 13.40 -14.42
N PHE A 479 -9.64 12.19 -14.04
CA PHE A 479 -9.43 11.82 -12.65
C PHE A 479 -8.24 12.56 -12.02
N TRP A 480 -7.08 12.50 -12.69
CA TRP A 480 -5.82 13.04 -12.16
C TRP A 480 -5.69 14.57 -12.31
N GLY A 481 -6.68 15.22 -12.92
CA GLY A 481 -6.59 16.62 -13.32
C GLY A 481 -5.48 16.87 -14.36
N PRO A 482 -5.18 18.15 -14.68
CA PRO A 482 -4.06 18.46 -15.55
C PRO A 482 -2.75 18.00 -14.91
N VAL A 483 -1.85 17.42 -15.71
CA VAL A 483 -0.51 17.05 -15.26
C VAL A 483 0.12 18.25 -14.56
N TRP A 484 0.43 18.09 -13.27
CA TRP A 484 1.10 19.13 -12.52
C TRP A 484 2.52 19.23 -13.05
N ARG A 485 2.81 20.31 -13.77
CA ARG A 485 4.15 20.57 -14.28
C ARG A 485 5.08 21.03 -13.18
#